data_AF-A0A352VPF0-F1
#
_entry.id   AF-A0A352VPF0-F1
#
_cell.length_a   1.000
_cell.length_b   1.000
_cell.length_c   1.000
_cell.angle_alpha   90.00
_cell.angle_beta   90.00
_cell.angle_gamma   90.00
#
_symmetry.space_group_name_H-M   'P 1'
#
loop_
_entity.id
_entity.type
_entity.pdbx_description
1 polymer ?
#
loop_
_entity_poly.entity_id
_entity_poly.type
_entity_poly.pdbx_seq_one_letter_code
_entity_poly.pdbx_strand_id
1 'polypeptide(L)'
;MARIVSVVGVTMAVVAVMAPRSALSQTDHAADGHSHASAPVSCTTLASPPWTGLPDADRLQFASLQQTMAALRTPEAARAAGFQPALGNIPGMGVHYVNSARGRDPVNIDEPDHLMFSSVDGREQLVGAAFVFVDVPDTDEPIPFQSELATWHDHPQFADEGRTLHMLHVWFIPSSNGPFAGLNFWLPYHSAGIATPSSCWMADEADANRIQNVSFALVPPSARRGPEALQRYEARQAERSELLAALDAAALAVDHDAWVAAADVFLADLTQVERRTVEVLLSRLNMAQMSSRERGGNSN
;
A
#
# COMPACT_ATOMS: atom_id res chain seq x y z
N MET A 1 -68.18 15.10 -6.73
CA MET A 1 -67.35 14.34 -5.77
C MET A 1 -67.28 12.88 -6.21
N ALA A 2 -66.09 12.28 -6.03
CA ALA A 2 -65.74 10.87 -6.22
C ALA A 2 -65.84 10.29 -7.65
N ARG A 3 -64.68 10.25 -8.34
CA ARG A 3 -64.40 9.22 -9.37
C ARG A 3 -63.36 8.26 -8.78
N ILE A 4 -63.80 7.01 -8.65
CA ILE A 4 -63.01 5.84 -8.28
C ILE A 4 -62.21 5.43 -9.53
N VAL A 5 -60.90 5.31 -9.42
CA VAL A 5 -60.08 4.63 -10.44
C VAL A 5 -59.20 3.60 -9.74
N SER A 6 -59.45 2.37 -10.17
CA SER A 6 -58.77 1.11 -9.86
C SER A 6 -57.30 1.15 -10.28
N VAL A 7 -56.40 0.60 -9.47
CA VAL A 7 -55.05 0.23 -9.92
C VAL A 7 -54.87 -1.26 -9.73
N VAL A 8 -54.74 -1.92 -10.87
CA VAL A 8 -54.49 -3.34 -11.10
C VAL A 8 -53.03 -3.64 -10.76
N GLY A 9 -52.81 -4.69 -9.97
CA GLY A 9 -51.48 -5.24 -9.69
C GLY A 9 -50.92 -6.00 -10.88
N VAL A 10 -49.61 -5.86 -11.11
CA VAL A 10 -48.87 -6.63 -12.10
C VAL A 10 -47.75 -7.39 -11.37
N THR A 11 -47.95 -8.69 -11.22
CA THR A 11 -46.92 -9.69 -10.89
C THR A 11 -46.20 -10.07 -12.17
N MET A 12 -44.88 -9.83 -12.24
CA MET A 12 -44.02 -10.43 -13.26
C MET A 12 -43.26 -11.61 -12.66
N ALA A 13 -43.59 -12.80 -13.15
CA ALA A 13 -42.77 -14.00 -13.01
C ALA A 13 -41.79 -14.06 -14.19
N VAL A 14 -40.48 -14.10 -13.91
CA VAL A 14 -39.46 -14.40 -14.91
C VAL A 14 -38.94 -15.81 -14.65
N VAL A 15 -39.31 -16.71 -15.56
CA VAL A 15 -38.71 -18.05 -15.70
C VAL A 15 -37.44 -17.86 -16.54
N ALA A 16 -36.27 -18.19 -15.98
CA ALA A 16 -35.03 -18.27 -16.73
C ALA A 16 -34.55 -19.73 -16.80
N VAL A 17 -34.42 -20.20 -18.03
CA VAL A 17 -33.96 -21.52 -18.46
C VAL A 17 -32.50 -21.73 -18.06
N MET A 18 -32.21 -22.83 -17.36
CA MET A 18 -30.83 -23.30 -17.16
C MET A 18 -30.30 -23.96 -18.44
N ALA A 19 -29.16 -23.47 -18.93
CA ALA A 19 -28.26 -24.20 -19.81
C ALA A 19 -26.80 -23.94 -19.37
N PRO A 20 -25.93 -24.96 -19.33
CA PRO A 20 -24.57 -24.80 -18.82
C PRO A 20 -23.69 -24.17 -19.89
N ARG A 21 -22.94 -23.12 -19.52
CA ARG A 21 -21.80 -22.66 -20.30
C ARG A 21 -20.54 -22.86 -19.48
N SER A 22 -19.87 -23.96 -19.75
CA SER A 22 -18.48 -24.17 -19.37
C SER A 22 -17.58 -23.25 -20.21
N ALA A 23 -16.58 -22.67 -19.54
CA ALA A 23 -15.32 -22.18 -20.08
C ALA A 23 -15.35 -21.10 -21.17
N LEU A 24 -15.06 -19.86 -20.77
CA LEU A 24 -13.91 -19.06 -21.23
C LEU A 24 -13.93 -17.74 -20.46
N SER A 25 -13.11 -17.66 -19.42
CA SER A 25 -12.75 -16.43 -18.73
C SER A 25 -11.81 -15.64 -19.64
N GLN A 26 -12.36 -14.83 -20.55
CA GLN A 26 -11.65 -13.68 -21.11
C GLN A 26 -12.11 -12.46 -20.31
N THR A 27 -11.36 -12.13 -19.27
CA THR A 27 -11.35 -10.77 -18.72
C THR A 27 -10.38 -9.96 -19.55
N ASP A 28 -10.88 -9.38 -20.64
CA ASP A 28 -10.29 -8.20 -21.25
C ASP A 28 -10.51 -7.01 -20.31
N HIS A 29 -9.54 -6.77 -19.43
CA HIS A 29 -9.41 -5.52 -18.68
C HIS A 29 -7.96 -5.03 -18.80
N ALA A 30 -7.52 -4.76 -20.01
CA ALA A 30 -6.36 -3.90 -20.25
C ALA A 30 -6.85 -2.44 -20.30
N ALA A 31 -7.09 -1.87 -19.12
CA ALA A 31 -6.93 -0.44 -18.92
C ALA A 31 -5.60 -0.28 -18.17
N ASP A 32 -4.53 -0.17 -18.94
CA ASP A 32 -3.18 0.17 -18.45
C ASP A 32 -3.23 1.54 -17.77
N GLY A 33 -3.48 1.51 -16.47
CA GLY A 33 -3.35 2.63 -15.56
C GLY A 33 -2.49 2.19 -14.39
N HIS A 34 -1.24 1.80 -14.65
CA HIS A 34 -0.30 1.58 -13.56
C HIS A 34 -0.09 2.90 -12.84
N SER A 35 -0.43 2.94 -11.55
CA SER A 35 -0.07 4.06 -10.70
C SER A 35 1.44 4.20 -10.67
N HIS A 36 1.94 5.42 -10.88
CA HIS A 36 3.37 5.70 -10.75
C HIS A 36 3.91 5.30 -9.36
N ALA A 37 3.06 5.33 -8.34
CA ALA A 37 3.41 4.99 -6.97
C ALA A 37 3.73 3.50 -6.73
N SER A 38 3.40 2.61 -7.67
CA SER A 38 3.62 1.16 -7.55
C SER A 38 4.30 0.56 -8.78
N ALA A 39 4.97 1.37 -9.60
CA ALA A 39 5.70 0.88 -10.76
C ALA A 39 6.88 -0.01 -10.33
N PRO A 40 7.20 -1.09 -11.07
CA PRO A 40 8.37 -1.91 -10.77
C PRO A 40 9.65 -1.11 -10.98
N VAL A 41 10.63 -1.32 -10.10
CA VAL A 41 11.96 -0.70 -10.17
C VAL A 41 13.05 -1.75 -10.36
N SER A 42 14.25 -1.32 -10.71
CA SER A 42 15.42 -2.20 -10.74
C SER A 42 15.66 -2.85 -9.38
N CYS A 43 15.58 -4.18 -9.35
CA CYS A 43 15.81 -4.94 -8.12
C CYS A 43 17.26 -4.88 -7.62
N THR A 44 18.22 -4.58 -8.50
CA THR A 44 19.64 -4.55 -8.16
C THR A 44 20.13 -3.16 -7.74
N THR A 45 19.39 -2.10 -8.07
CA THR A 45 19.85 -0.72 -7.86
C THR A 45 18.84 0.17 -7.15
N LEU A 46 17.57 -0.20 -7.04
CA LEU A 46 16.51 0.64 -6.48
C LEU A 46 15.61 -0.04 -5.45
N ALA A 47 15.53 -1.37 -5.40
CA ALA A 47 14.69 -2.05 -4.40
C ALA A 47 15.24 -2.00 -2.96
N SER A 48 16.53 -1.68 -2.78
CA SER A 48 17.18 -1.63 -1.46
C SER A 48 18.29 -0.58 -1.39
N PRO A 49 18.56 -0.02 -0.19
CA PRO A 49 19.76 0.78 0.05
C PRO A 49 21.03 0.03 -0.40
N PRO A 50 22.04 0.72 -0.94
CA PRO A 50 22.21 2.17 -0.96
C PRO A 50 21.56 2.87 -2.17
N TRP A 51 20.61 2.22 -2.86
CA TRP A 51 19.86 2.78 -3.99
C TRP A 51 20.75 3.39 -5.09
N THR A 52 21.76 2.64 -5.54
CA THR A 52 22.75 3.10 -6.53
C THR A 52 22.15 3.54 -7.88
N GLY A 53 20.88 3.22 -8.13
CA GLY A 53 20.14 3.69 -9.31
C GLY A 53 19.62 5.12 -9.19
N LEU A 54 19.63 5.72 -8.00
CA LEU A 54 19.29 7.12 -7.81
C LEU A 54 20.46 8.04 -8.18
N PRO A 55 20.17 9.29 -8.62
CA PRO A 55 21.16 10.35 -8.73
C PRO A 55 21.96 10.54 -7.42
N ASP A 56 23.23 10.92 -7.54
CA ASP A 56 24.12 11.11 -6.39
C ASP A 56 23.56 12.14 -5.38
N ALA A 57 22.95 13.22 -5.88
CA ALA A 57 22.33 14.25 -5.05
C ALA A 57 21.20 13.67 -4.18
N ASP A 58 20.32 12.85 -4.77
CA ASP A 58 19.22 12.21 -4.04
C ASP A 58 19.79 11.24 -2.99
N ARG A 59 20.79 10.43 -3.33
CA ARG A 59 21.41 9.52 -2.33
C ARG A 59 22.02 10.26 -1.15
N LEU A 60 22.66 11.41 -1.39
CA LEU A 60 23.18 12.28 -0.33
C LEU A 60 22.05 12.87 0.52
N GLN A 61 20.94 13.22 -0.11
CA GLN A 61 19.76 13.75 0.59
C GLN A 61 19.10 12.68 1.47
N PHE A 62 18.97 11.43 1.00
CA PHE A 62 18.51 10.30 1.83
C PHE A 62 19.43 10.09 3.03
N ALA A 63 20.75 10.11 2.83
CA ALA A 63 21.71 9.94 3.92
C ALA A 63 21.59 11.08 4.95
N SER A 64 21.44 12.32 4.48
CA SER A 64 21.19 13.50 5.34
C SER A 64 19.89 13.32 6.14
N LEU A 65 18.79 12.97 5.47
CA LEU A 65 17.49 12.79 6.10
C LEU A 65 17.52 11.67 7.16
N GLN A 66 18.12 10.52 6.86
CA GLN A 66 18.29 9.42 7.81
C GLN A 66 19.14 9.82 9.02
N GLN A 67 20.13 10.71 8.83
CA GLN A 67 20.95 11.25 9.90
C GLN A 67 20.15 12.24 10.77
N THR A 68 19.43 13.18 10.16
CA THR A 68 18.57 14.15 10.88
C THR A 68 17.49 13.43 11.68
N MET A 69 16.93 12.34 11.13
CA MET A 69 15.89 11.55 11.81
C MET A 69 16.45 10.55 12.83
N ALA A 70 17.77 10.46 13.02
CA ALA A 70 18.37 9.46 13.91
C ALA A 70 17.88 9.57 15.36
N ALA A 71 17.62 10.78 15.84
CA ALA A 71 17.07 11.02 17.17
C ALA A 71 15.57 10.66 17.30
N LEU A 72 14.87 10.46 16.18
CA LEU A 72 13.42 10.22 16.11
C LEU A 72 13.07 8.78 15.73
N ARG A 73 14.03 7.84 15.81
CA ARG A 73 13.87 6.45 15.34
C ARG A 73 12.89 5.59 16.14
N THR A 74 12.32 6.12 17.22
CA THR A 74 11.35 5.42 18.07
C THR A 74 10.05 6.21 18.16
N PRO A 75 8.89 5.54 18.30
CA PRO A 75 7.62 6.21 18.54
C PRO A 75 7.65 7.16 19.75
N GLU A 76 8.37 6.79 20.81
CA GLU A 76 8.51 7.58 22.04
C GLU A 76 9.27 8.89 21.77
N ALA A 77 10.39 8.82 21.04
CA ALA A 77 11.17 10.00 20.68
C ALA A 77 10.40 10.90 19.70
N ALA A 78 9.68 10.31 18.74
CA ALA A 78 8.80 11.06 17.84
C ALA A 78 7.72 11.83 18.61
N ARG A 79 7.06 11.19 19.59
CA ARG A 79 6.08 11.86 20.47
C ARG A 79 6.69 12.97 21.30
N ALA A 80 7.88 12.75 21.86
CA ALA A 80 8.60 13.78 22.60
C ALA A 80 8.95 14.99 21.73
N ALA A 81 9.16 14.78 20.42
CA ALA A 81 9.39 15.83 19.43
C ALA A 81 8.11 16.45 18.85
N GLY A 82 6.92 16.10 19.38
CA GLY A 82 5.63 16.69 19.00
C GLY A 82 4.89 15.95 17.89
N PHE A 83 5.36 14.80 17.42
CA PHE A 83 4.63 13.99 16.45
C PHE A 83 3.54 13.14 17.14
N GLN A 84 2.36 13.03 16.55
CA GLN A 84 1.26 12.21 17.07
C GLN A 84 0.79 11.18 16.04
N PRO A 85 0.46 9.93 16.45
CA PRO A 85 -0.02 8.91 15.54
C PRO A 85 -1.35 9.34 14.92
N ALA A 86 -1.45 9.22 13.61
CA ALA A 86 -2.65 9.48 12.82
C ALA A 86 -3.07 8.22 12.07
N LEU A 87 -4.38 8.09 11.82
CA LEU A 87 -5.00 7.09 10.94
C LEU A 87 -4.84 5.60 11.33
N GLY A 88 -3.98 5.26 12.29
CA GLY A 88 -3.67 3.88 12.69
C GLY A 88 -2.63 3.24 11.76
N ASN A 89 -2.44 1.92 11.89
CA ASN A 89 -1.57 1.18 10.97
C ASN A 89 -2.26 1.04 9.61
N ILE A 90 -1.71 1.66 8.58
CA ILE A 90 -2.20 1.55 7.22
C ILE A 90 -1.38 0.47 6.48
N PRO A 91 -2.02 -0.55 5.91
CA PRO A 91 -1.31 -1.64 5.23
C PRO A 91 -0.37 -1.13 4.14
N GLY A 92 0.87 -1.62 4.14
CA GLY A 92 1.90 -1.17 3.21
C GLY A 92 2.46 0.23 3.49
N MET A 93 1.97 0.96 4.50
CA MET A 93 2.50 2.28 4.88
C MET A 93 2.96 2.40 6.35
N GLY A 94 2.42 1.56 7.23
CA GLY A 94 2.69 1.65 8.66
C GLY A 94 1.81 2.69 9.37
N VAL A 95 2.19 3.06 10.59
CA VAL A 95 1.57 4.12 11.38
C VAL A 95 2.25 5.45 11.06
N HIS A 96 1.47 6.42 10.60
CA HIS A 96 1.96 7.78 10.40
C HIS A 96 1.94 8.55 11.71
N TYR A 97 3.06 9.16 12.06
CA TYR A 97 3.21 10.08 13.18
C TYR A 97 3.37 11.48 12.58
N VAL A 98 2.46 12.38 12.89
CA VAL A 98 2.30 13.69 12.23
C VAL A 98 2.66 14.82 13.17
N ASN A 99 3.44 15.78 12.68
CA ASN A 99 3.70 17.05 13.37
C ASN A 99 3.11 18.20 12.56
N SER A 100 1.92 18.64 12.94
CA SER A 100 1.19 19.69 12.22
C SER A 100 1.88 21.07 12.23
N ALA A 101 2.83 21.31 13.13
CA ALA A 101 3.62 22.56 13.13
C ALA A 101 4.73 22.57 12.07
N ARG A 102 5.02 21.41 11.47
CA ARG A 102 6.03 21.22 10.42
C ARG A 102 5.45 21.16 9.02
N GLY A 103 4.16 20.83 8.86
CA GLY A 103 3.47 20.95 7.57
C GLY A 103 3.44 22.42 7.16
N ARG A 104 4.38 22.82 6.31
CA ARG A 104 4.62 24.20 5.90
C ARG A 104 4.83 24.25 4.39
N ASP A 105 4.40 25.35 3.81
CA ASP A 105 4.81 25.78 2.48
C ASP A 105 5.94 26.81 2.59
N PRO A 106 7.04 26.68 1.83
CA PRO A 106 7.38 25.56 0.95
C PRO A 106 7.84 24.31 1.73
N VAL A 107 7.85 23.15 1.07
CA VAL A 107 8.29 21.89 1.69
C VAL A 107 9.74 21.98 2.16
N ASN A 108 9.99 21.66 3.43
CA ASN A 108 11.34 21.56 3.98
C ASN A 108 11.78 20.08 4.07
N ILE A 109 12.66 19.67 3.16
CA ILE A 109 13.12 18.27 3.09
C ILE A 109 13.89 17.79 4.33
N ASP A 110 14.52 18.70 5.07
CA ASP A 110 15.26 18.34 6.29
C ASP A 110 14.33 18.20 7.52
N GLU A 111 13.06 18.63 7.40
CA GLU A 111 12.09 18.63 8.49
C GLU A 111 10.78 17.97 8.06
N PRO A 112 10.75 16.63 7.85
CA PRO A 112 9.51 15.95 7.49
C PRO A 112 8.43 16.17 8.54
N ASP A 113 7.21 16.35 8.05
CA ASP A 113 6.00 16.52 8.86
C ASP A 113 5.31 15.19 9.18
N HIS A 114 5.64 14.11 8.45
CA HIS A 114 5.24 12.74 8.77
C HIS A 114 6.46 11.83 8.99
N LEU A 115 6.41 11.03 10.05
CA LEU A 115 7.28 9.89 10.29
C LEU A 115 6.48 8.60 10.17
N MET A 116 7.02 7.59 9.52
CA MET A 116 6.32 6.33 9.27
C MET A 116 6.97 5.22 10.09
N PHE A 117 6.16 4.58 10.95
CA PHE A 117 6.61 3.48 11.81
C PHE A 117 5.93 2.17 11.43
N SER A 118 6.67 1.08 11.47
CA SER A 118 6.12 -0.26 11.29
C SER A 118 6.89 -1.27 12.14
N SER A 119 6.24 -2.39 12.45
CA SER A 119 6.89 -3.52 13.10
C SER A 119 7.76 -4.25 12.09
N VAL A 120 9.07 -4.18 12.31
CA VAL A 120 10.08 -4.95 11.58
C VAL A 120 10.77 -5.87 12.58
N ASP A 121 10.66 -7.18 12.35
CA ASP A 121 11.18 -8.25 13.22
C ASP A 121 10.70 -8.11 14.69
N GLY A 122 9.41 -7.80 14.85
CA GLY A 122 8.76 -7.64 16.15
C GLY A 122 9.13 -6.37 16.91
N ARG A 123 9.79 -5.41 16.27
CA ARG A 123 10.13 -4.11 16.86
C ARG A 123 9.57 -2.99 16.01
N GLU A 124 8.92 -2.02 16.65
CA GLU A 124 8.53 -0.78 16.00
C GLU A 124 9.79 0.01 15.59
N GLN A 125 9.92 0.27 14.30
CA GLN A 125 11.07 0.96 13.72
C GLN A 125 10.58 2.10 12.81
N LEU A 126 11.35 3.18 12.76
CA LEU A 126 11.17 4.22 11.75
C LEU A 126 11.54 3.64 10.38
N VAL A 127 10.54 3.44 9.52
CA VAL A 127 10.68 2.83 8.20
C VAL A 127 10.71 3.84 7.06
N GLY A 128 10.28 5.07 7.32
CA GLY A 128 10.24 6.12 6.31
C GLY A 128 9.80 7.47 6.88
N ALA A 129 9.68 8.44 5.99
CA ALA A 129 9.11 9.75 6.25
C ALA A 129 8.19 10.16 5.10
N ALA A 130 7.35 11.15 5.32
CA ALA A 130 6.59 11.79 4.26
C ALA A 130 6.57 13.31 4.43
N PHE A 131 6.37 13.98 3.30
CA PHE A 131 6.22 15.42 3.21
C PHE A 131 4.82 15.73 2.69
N VAL A 132 4.15 16.71 3.29
CA VAL A 132 2.84 17.15 2.82
C VAL A 132 2.72 18.65 2.73
N PHE A 133 1.88 19.07 1.80
CA PHE A 133 1.35 20.43 1.73
C PHE A 133 -0.05 20.40 1.13
N VAL A 134 -0.77 21.52 1.19
CA VAL A 134 -2.13 21.60 0.65
C VAL A 134 -2.16 22.68 -0.42
N ASP A 135 -2.55 22.31 -1.63
CA ASP A 135 -2.64 23.23 -2.77
C ASP A 135 -3.78 22.81 -3.71
N VAL A 136 -3.97 23.50 -4.81
CA VAL A 136 -4.79 23.01 -5.93
C VAL A 136 -4.20 21.70 -6.49
N PRO A 137 -5.02 20.83 -7.09
CA PRO A 137 -4.53 19.74 -7.93
C PRO A 137 -3.58 20.26 -9.03
N ASP A 138 -2.68 19.40 -9.51
CA ASP A 138 -1.68 19.78 -10.53
C ASP A 138 -0.79 20.96 -10.09
N THR A 139 -0.34 20.94 -8.83
CA THR A 139 0.55 21.96 -8.25
C THR A 139 1.85 22.17 -9.01
N ASP A 140 2.37 23.40 -8.95
CA ASP A 140 3.69 23.79 -9.45
C ASP A 140 4.79 23.64 -8.37
N GLU A 141 4.45 23.18 -7.16
CA GLU A 141 5.43 22.96 -6.10
C GLU A 141 6.47 21.91 -6.53
N PRO A 142 7.77 22.25 -6.54
CA PRO A 142 8.79 21.35 -7.05
C PRO A 142 8.93 20.10 -6.18
N ILE A 143 9.13 18.96 -6.83
CA ILE A 143 9.56 17.75 -6.14
C ILE A 143 11.00 17.96 -5.64
N PRO A 144 11.28 17.69 -4.35
CA PRO A 144 12.58 18.05 -3.76
C PRO A 144 13.71 17.05 -4.07
N PHE A 145 13.51 16.17 -5.05
CA PHE A 145 14.42 15.13 -5.52
C PHE A 145 14.58 15.19 -7.05
N GLN A 146 15.71 14.73 -7.58
CA GLN A 146 15.99 14.70 -9.02
C GLN A 146 15.39 13.48 -9.73
N SER A 147 15.14 12.39 -8.99
CA SER A 147 14.57 11.16 -9.55
C SER A 147 13.13 11.37 -10.03
N GLU A 148 12.85 10.90 -11.24
CA GLU A 148 11.49 10.83 -11.80
C GLU A 148 10.55 9.88 -11.02
N LEU A 149 11.10 9.04 -10.13
CA LEU A 149 10.32 8.17 -9.25
C LEU A 149 9.71 8.92 -8.07
N ALA A 150 10.25 10.09 -7.71
CA ALA A 150 9.69 10.92 -6.67
C ALA A 150 8.50 11.69 -7.26
N THR A 151 7.29 11.32 -6.87
CA THR A 151 6.06 11.93 -7.40
C THR A 151 5.10 12.28 -6.27
N TRP A 152 4.51 13.49 -6.33
CA TRP A 152 3.40 13.85 -5.46
C TRP A 152 2.17 12.98 -5.78
N HIS A 153 1.50 12.50 -4.73
CA HIS A 153 0.17 11.92 -4.84
C HIS A 153 -0.82 12.69 -3.95
N ASP A 154 -2.10 12.48 -4.22
CA ASP A 154 -3.13 13.40 -3.77
C ASP A 154 -4.13 12.73 -2.82
N HIS A 155 -4.48 13.45 -1.76
CA HIS A 155 -5.50 13.09 -0.79
C HIS A 155 -6.58 14.20 -0.66
N PRO A 156 -7.59 14.23 -1.55
CA PRO A 156 -8.62 15.28 -1.55
C PRO A 156 -9.47 15.26 -0.28
N GLN A 157 -9.59 14.11 0.40
CA GLN A 157 -10.35 14.00 1.65
C GLN A 157 -9.75 14.79 2.84
N PHE A 158 -8.52 15.30 2.68
CA PHE A 158 -7.82 16.06 3.73
C PHE A 158 -7.69 17.56 3.40
N ALA A 159 -8.41 18.06 2.40
CA ALA A 159 -8.41 19.46 2.00
C ALA A 159 -9.82 20.01 1.78
N ASP A 160 -9.93 21.33 1.74
CA ASP A 160 -11.16 22.03 1.37
C ASP A 160 -11.51 21.82 -0.12
N GLU A 161 -12.74 22.16 -0.50
CA GLU A 161 -13.21 22.06 -1.89
C GLU A 161 -12.28 22.81 -2.86
N GLY A 162 -11.92 22.14 -3.96
CA GLY A 162 -11.02 22.67 -4.99
C GLY A 162 -9.52 22.54 -4.66
N ARG A 163 -9.17 21.96 -3.50
CA ARG A 163 -7.79 21.70 -3.08
C ARG A 163 -7.57 20.21 -2.78
N THR A 164 -6.32 19.82 -2.65
CA THR A 164 -5.90 18.49 -2.20
C THR A 164 -4.70 18.61 -1.29
N LEU A 165 -4.53 17.64 -0.38
CA LEU A 165 -3.26 17.42 0.28
C LEU A 165 -2.37 16.64 -0.69
N HIS A 166 -1.22 17.22 -1.02
CA HIS A 166 -0.14 16.58 -1.78
C HIS A 166 0.77 15.86 -0.80
N MET A 167 1.22 14.65 -1.14
CA MET A 167 2.09 13.84 -0.28
C MET A 167 3.17 13.13 -1.09
N LEU A 168 4.38 13.07 -0.53
CA LEU A 168 5.51 12.29 -1.06
C LEU A 168 6.04 11.38 0.04
N HIS A 169 6.01 10.07 -0.21
CA HIS A 169 6.59 9.06 0.67
C HIS A 169 8.07 8.84 0.35
N VAL A 170 8.86 8.60 1.40
CA VAL A 170 10.29 8.30 1.33
C VAL A 170 10.62 7.15 2.27
N TRP A 171 11.07 6.03 1.71
CA TRP A 171 11.40 4.81 2.46
C TRP A 171 12.86 4.78 2.90
N PHE A 172 13.11 4.45 4.17
CA PHE A 172 14.46 4.27 4.74
C PHE A 172 14.93 2.81 4.74
N ILE A 173 14.04 1.89 4.40
CA ILE A 173 14.26 0.45 4.36
C ILE A 173 14.06 -0.07 2.92
N PRO A 174 14.42 -1.34 2.62
CA PRO A 174 14.02 -1.97 1.36
C PRO A 174 12.53 -1.79 1.05
N SER A 175 12.22 -1.57 -0.23
CA SER A 175 10.86 -1.40 -0.74
C SER A 175 10.75 -2.09 -2.09
N SER A 176 9.67 -2.85 -2.27
CA SER A 176 9.43 -3.65 -3.48
C SER A 176 9.41 -2.82 -4.75
N ASN A 177 8.98 -1.56 -4.63
CA ASN A 177 8.79 -0.62 -5.73
C ASN A 177 9.70 0.61 -5.59
N GLY A 178 10.75 0.49 -4.77
CA GLY A 178 11.77 1.51 -4.63
C GLY A 178 11.48 2.58 -3.57
N PRO A 179 12.39 3.54 -3.43
CA PRO A 179 12.46 4.41 -2.25
C PRO A 179 11.37 5.48 -2.19
N PHE A 180 10.65 5.72 -3.30
CA PHE A 180 9.55 6.69 -3.39
C PHE A 180 8.18 6.04 -3.60
N ALA A 181 8.09 4.71 -3.50
CA ALA A 181 6.84 4.01 -3.70
C ALA A 181 5.74 4.50 -2.74
N GLY A 182 4.50 4.57 -3.20
CA GLY A 182 3.38 4.92 -2.32
C GLY A 182 3.08 3.83 -1.30
N LEU A 183 3.26 2.57 -1.68
CA LEU A 183 3.15 1.41 -0.79
C LEU A 183 4.47 0.65 -0.76
N ASN A 184 4.84 0.17 0.43
CA ASN A 184 5.90 -0.80 0.62
C ASN A 184 5.30 -2.18 0.95
N PHE A 185 5.25 -3.04 -0.06
CA PHE A 185 4.66 -4.39 0.07
C PHE A 185 5.49 -5.33 0.95
N TRP A 186 6.67 -4.93 1.42
CA TRP A 186 7.46 -5.68 2.40
C TRP A 186 6.99 -5.51 3.83
N LEU A 187 6.31 -4.41 4.18
CA LEU A 187 5.89 -4.16 5.57
C LEU A 187 4.99 -5.26 6.14
N PRO A 188 3.98 -5.78 5.40
CA PRO A 188 3.16 -6.88 5.93
C PRO A 188 3.93 -8.19 6.13
N TYR A 189 4.93 -8.51 5.29
CA TYR A 189 5.81 -9.67 5.51
C TYR A 189 6.61 -9.51 6.80
N HIS A 190 7.25 -8.36 7.00
CA HIS A 190 7.99 -8.07 8.23
C HIS A 190 7.11 -8.11 9.48
N SER A 191 5.89 -7.58 9.39
CA SER A 191 4.92 -7.62 10.49
C SER A 191 4.45 -9.04 10.81
N ALA A 192 4.38 -9.92 9.80
CA ALA A 192 4.03 -11.33 9.95
C ALA A 192 5.22 -12.22 10.35
N GLY A 193 6.45 -11.67 10.37
CA GLY A 193 7.66 -12.45 10.64
C GLY A 193 8.01 -13.45 9.54
N ILE A 194 7.69 -13.11 8.28
CA ILE A 194 7.96 -13.93 7.09
C ILE A 194 9.01 -13.21 6.24
N ALA A 195 9.96 -13.94 5.70
CA ALA A 195 10.95 -13.43 4.78
C ALA A 195 10.30 -12.84 3.52
N THR A 196 10.78 -11.69 3.08
CA THR A 196 10.31 -11.04 1.86
C THR A 196 10.79 -11.84 0.63
N PRO A 197 9.93 -12.07 -0.38
CA PRO A 197 10.36 -12.65 -1.65
C PRO A 197 11.38 -11.74 -2.37
N SER A 198 12.09 -12.28 -3.36
CA SER A 198 13.07 -11.49 -4.11
C SER A 198 12.40 -10.32 -4.82
N SER A 199 12.96 -9.12 -4.66
CA SER A 199 12.51 -7.94 -5.40
C SER A 199 12.68 -8.08 -6.92
N CYS A 200 13.50 -9.01 -7.40
CA CYS A 200 13.65 -9.24 -8.84
C CYS A 200 12.42 -9.89 -9.47
N TRP A 201 11.58 -10.55 -8.67
CA TRP A 201 10.33 -11.15 -9.16
C TRP A 201 9.26 -10.09 -9.40
N MET A 202 9.38 -8.90 -8.83
CA MET A 202 8.47 -7.77 -9.07
C MET A 202 8.51 -7.25 -10.52
N ALA A 203 9.51 -7.64 -11.32
CA ALA A 203 9.60 -7.28 -12.74
C ALA A 203 8.64 -8.08 -13.62
N ASP A 204 8.18 -9.25 -13.15
CA ASP A 204 7.10 -10.01 -13.77
C ASP A 204 5.76 -9.58 -13.17
N GLU A 205 4.78 -9.29 -14.02
CA GLU A 205 3.48 -8.78 -13.57
C GLU A 205 2.68 -9.83 -12.78
N ALA A 206 2.74 -11.09 -13.18
CA ALA A 206 2.01 -12.15 -12.48
C ALA A 206 2.61 -12.39 -11.08
N ASP A 207 3.94 -12.37 -10.98
CA ASP A 207 4.61 -12.53 -9.69
C ASP A 207 4.45 -11.30 -8.80
N ALA A 208 4.54 -10.09 -9.36
CA ALA A 208 4.20 -8.86 -8.63
C ALA A 208 2.78 -8.92 -8.07
N ASN A 209 1.80 -9.36 -8.87
CA ASN A 209 0.42 -9.53 -8.42
C ASN A 209 0.31 -10.57 -7.29
N ARG A 210 0.99 -11.72 -7.38
CA ARG A 210 1.03 -12.72 -6.29
C ARG A 210 1.62 -12.11 -5.02
N ILE A 211 2.77 -11.45 -5.13
CA ILE A 211 3.48 -10.83 -4.00
C ILE A 211 2.60 -9.81 -3.28
N GLN A 212 1.91 -8.95 -4.02
CA GLN A 212 1.00 -7.94 -3.46
C GLN A 212 -0.20 -8.56 -2.76
N ASN A 213 -0.81 -9.59 -3.36
CA ASN A 213 -1.95 -10.29 -2.76
C ASN A 213 -1.55 -11.06 -1.49
N VAL A 214 -0.42 -11.77 -1.50
CA VAL A 214 0.13 -12.42 -0.30
C VAL A 214 0.42 -11.38 0.78
N SER A 215 1.13 -10.30 0.44
CA SER A 215 1.43 -9.19 1.36
C SER A 215 0.16 -8.69 2.07
N PHE A 216 -0.90 -8.41 1.32
CA PHE A 216 -2.13 -7.87 1.90
C PHE A 216 -3.00 -8.91 2.62
N ALA A 217 -2.85 -10.20 2.31
CA ALA A 217 -3.47 -11.27 3.07
C ALA A 217 -2.83 -11.50 4.45
N LEU A 218 -1.57 -11.09 4.62
CA LEU A 218 -0.86 -11.11 5.90
C LEU A 218 -1.27 -9.98 6.84
N VAL A 219 -2.09 -9.02 6.39
CA VAL A 219 -2.46 -7.85 7.19
C VAL A 219 -3.50 -8.23 8.27
N PRO A 220 -3.23 -7.96 9.56
CA PRO A 220 -4.22 -8.18 10.62
C PRO A 220 -5.41 -7.20 10.48
N PRO A 221 -6.60 -7.58 10.95
CA PRO A 221 -7.76 -6.69 10.92
C PRO A 221 -7.50 -5.43 11.75
N SER A 222 -8.09 -4.30 11.33
CA SER A 222 -7.92 -3.04 12.05
C SER A 222 -8.43 -3.14 13.49
N ALA A 223 -7.76 -2.48 14.43
CA ALA A 223 -8.14 -2.45 15.83
C ALA A 223 -9.59 -2.00 16.07
N ARG A 224 -10.16 -1.20 15.15
CA ARG A 224 -11.56 -0.75 15.17
C ARG A 224 -12.58 -1.90 15.03
N ARG A 225 -12.18 -3.05 14.47
CA ARG A 225 -13.03 -4.24 14.38
C ARG A 225 -13.12 -5.03 15.70
N GLY A 226 -12.38 -4.61 16.72
CA GLY A 226 -12.40 -5.20 18.06
C GLY A 226 -11.57 -6.48 18.19
N PRO A 227 -11.38 -6.96 19.43
CA PRO A 227 -10.47 -8.07 19.75
C PRO A 227 -10.91 -9.41 19.13
N GLU A 228 -12.21 -9.65 18.95
CA GLU A 228 -12.71 -10.89 18.34
C GLU A 228 -12.25 -11.06 16.88
N ALA A 229 -12.16 -9.96 16.13
CA ALA A 229 -11.68 -10.01 14.76
C ALA A 229 -10.20 -10.41 14.71
N LEU A 230 -9.39 -9.86 15.62
CA LEU A 230 -7.98 -10.20 15.76
C LEU A 230 -7.81 -11.68 16.17
N GLN A 231 -8.55 -12.16 17.17
CA GLN A 231 -8.50 -13.56 17.60
C GLN A 231 -8.86 -14.53 16.46
N ARG A 232 -9.90 -14.21 15.66
CA ARG A 232 -10.25 -15.02 14.49
C ARG A 232 -9.13 -15.03 13.45
N TYR A 233 -8.50 -13.88 13.20
CA TYR A 233 -7.36 -13.79 12.31
C TYR A 233 -6.18 -14.63 12.83
N GLU A 234 -5.80 -14.49 14.10
CA GLU A 234 -4.70 -15.26 14.73
C GLU A 234 -4.96 -16.77 14.68
N ALA A 235 -6.19 -17.21 14.95
CA ALA A 235 -6.57 -18.61 14.82
C ALA A 235 -6.40 -19.13 13.38
N ARG A 236 -6.80 -18.33 12.38
CA ARG A 236 -6.58 -18.67 10.97
C ARG A 236 -5.10 -18.71 10.58
N GLN A 237 -4.28 -17.78 11.10
CA GLN A 237 -2.84 -17.81 10.85
C GLN A 237 -2.20 -19.06 11.48
N ALA A 238 -2.65 -19.48 12.67
CA ALA A 238 -2.18 -20.72 13.29
C ALA A 238 -2.56 -21.97 12.47
N GLU A 239 -3.79 -22.03 11.94
CA GLU A 239 -4.23 -23.08 11.00
C GLU A 239 -3.40 -23.11 9.71
N ARG A 240 -2.88 -21.95 9.27
CA ARG A 240 -2.04 -21.79 8.07
C ARG A 240 -0.54 -21.91 8.32
N SER A 241 -0.11 -22.29 9.52
CA SER A 241 1.31 -22.29 9.91
C SER A 241 2.23 -23.03 8.92
N GLU A 242 1.80 -24.17 8.36
CA GLU A 242 2.56 -24.90 7.34
C GLU A 242 2.66 -24.14 6.01
N LEU A 243 1.59 -23.46 5.58
CA LEU A 243 1.58 -22.65 4.35
C LEU A 243 2.49 -21.42 4.49
N LEU A 244 2.44 -20.76 5.64
CA LEU A 244 3.30 -19.63 5.96
C LEU A 244 4.77 -20.05 6.05
N ALA A 245 5.06 -21.22 6.64
CA ALA A 245 6.41 -21.77 6.71
C ALA A 245 6.95 -22.12 5.30
N ALA A 246 6.11 -22.59 4.38
CA ALA A 246 6.52 -22.85 3.00
C ALA A 246 6.88 -21.55 2.25
N LEU A 247 6.09 -20.49 2.41
CA LEU A 247 6.40 -19.16 1.87
C LEU A 247 7.73 -18.63 2.42
N ASP A 248 7.90 -18.69 3.73
CA ASP A 248 9.12 -18.23 4.42
C ASP A 248 10.36 -19.00 3.95
N ALA A 249 10.29 -20.34 3.95
CA ALA A 249 11.40 -21.19 3.53
C ALA A 249 11.80 -20.95 2.07
N ALA A 250 10.84 -20.79 1.16
CA ALA A 250 11.10 -20.54 -0.25
C ALA A 250 11.69 -19.13 -0.48
N ALA A 251 11.21 -18.12 0.25
CA ALA A 251 11.77 -16.77 0.20
C ALA A 251 13.21 -16.73 0.73
N LEU A 252 13.49 -17.39 1.86
CA LEU A 252 14.85 -17.52 2.42
C LEU A 252 15.81 -18.26 1.49
N ALA A 253 15.32 -19.28 0.78
CA ALA A 253 16.09 -20.03 -0.20
C ALA A 253 16.26 -19.27 -1.54
N VAL A 254 15.53 -18.17 -1.74
CA VAL A 254 15.40 -17.46 -3.02
C VAL A 254 14.97 -18.42 -4.14
N ASP A 255 14.12 -19.40 -3.79
CA ASP A 255 13.58 -20.40 -4.71
C ASP A 255 12.27 -19.88 -5.30
N HIS A 256 12.35 -19.34 -6.50
CA HIS A 256 11.22 -18.74 -7.20
C HIS A 256 10.06 -19.71 -7.39
N ASP A 257 10.33 -20.90 -7.92
CA ASP A 257 9.28 -21.85 -8.30
C ASP A 257 8.59 -22.43 -7.06
N ALA A 258 9.36 -22.71 -6.00
CA ALA A 258 8.80 -23.11 -4.71
C ALA A 258 7.97 -21.98 -4.09
N TRP A 259 8.43 -20.73 -4.20
CA TRP A 259 7.70 -19.59 -3.63
C TRP A 259 6.38 -19.36 -4.37
N VAL A 260 6.36 -19.42 -5.71
CA VAL A 260 5.15 -19.31 -6.52
C VAL A 260 4.17 -20.43 -6.18
N ALA A 261 4.64 -21.68 -6.07
CA ALA A 261 3.79 -22.79 -5.67
C ALA A 261 3.19 -22.61 -4.27
N ALA A 262 3.99 -22.16 -3.30
CA ALA A 262 3.50 -21.87 -1.94
C ALA A 262 2.50 -20.72 -1.91
N ALA A 263 2.75 -19.65 -2.67
CA ALA A 263 1.86 -18.51 -2.80
C ALA A 263 0.51 -18.89 -3.42
N ASP A 264 0.51 -19.67 -4.50
CA ASP A 264 -0.72 -20.12 -5.15
C ASP A 264 -1.58 -20.96 -4.20
N VAL A 265 -0.98 -21.87 -3.42
CA VAL A 265 -1.69 -22.67 -2.42
C VAL A 265 -2.24 -21.79 -1.28
N PHE A 266 -1.42 -20.87 -0.76
CA PHE A 266 -1.85 -19.95 0.30
C PHE A 266 -3.02 -19.05 -0.14
N LEU A 267 -2.95 -18.49 -1.35
CA LEU A 267 -4.01 -17.64 -1.90
C LEU A 267 -5.29 -18.44 -2.21
N ALA A 268 -5.16 -19.71 -2.61
CA ALA A 268 -6.30 -20.60 -2.81
C ALA A 268 -7.04 -20.93 -1.49
N ASP A 269 -6.30 -21.05 -0.38
CA ASP A 269 -6.86 -21.30 0.96
C ASP A 269 -7.61 -20.11 1.56
N LEU A 270 -7.39 -18.89 1.05
CA LEU A 270 -8.16 -17.72 1.48
C LEU A 270 -9.66 -17.95 1.28
N THR A 271 -10.45 -17.63 2.30
CA THR A 271 -11.90 -17.60 2.20
C THR A 271 -12.34 -16.49 1.23
N GLN A 272 -13.57 -16.59 0.72
CA GLN A 272 -14.13 -15.54 -0.15
C GLN A 272 -14.11 -14.15 0.51
N VAL A 273 -14.32 -14.08 1.83
CA VAL A 273 -14.29 -12.83 2.60
C VAL A 273 -12.88 -12.26 2.70
N GLU A 274 -11.87 -13.12 2.92
CA GLU A 274 -10.47 -12.71 2.97
C GLU A 274 -9.99 -12.20 1.60
N ARG A 275 -10.24 -12.97 0.53
CA ARG A 275 -9.91 -12.54 -0.85
C ARG A 275 -10.54 -11.19 -1.16
N ARG A 276 -11.84 -11.02 -0.87
CA ARG A 276 -12.53 -9.75 -1.09
C ARG A 276 -11.93 -8.61 -0.26
N THR A 277 -11.48 -8.89 0.96
CA THR A 277 -10.84 -7.88 1.82
C THR A 277 -9.51 -7.44 1.22
N VAL A 278 -8.69 -8.37 0.74
CA VAL A 278 -7.42 -8.10 0.06
C VAL A 278 -7.65 -7.23 -1.18
N GLU A 279 -8.54 -7.64 -2.07
CA GLU A 279 -8.90 -6.89 -3.29
C GLU A 279 -9.31 -5.44 -2.98
N VAL A 280 -10.22 -5.25 -2.01
CA VAL A 280 -10.73 -3.93 -1.64
C VAL A 280 -9.64 -3.07 -1.01
N LEU A 281 -8.78 -3.64 -0.16
CA LEU A 281 -7.68 -2.90 0.46
C LEU A 281 -6.65 -2.47 -0.60
N LEU A 282 -6.19 -3.39 -1.45
CA LEU A 282 -5.24 -3.09 -2.53
C LEU A 282 -5.80 -2.01 -3.47
N SER A 283 -7.02 -2.20 -3.96
CA SER A 283 -7.66 -1.22 -4.86
C SER A 283 -7.77 0.16 -4.22
N ARG A 284 -8.25 0.24 -2.97
CA ARG A 284 -8.43 1.52 -2.28
C ARG A 284 -7.09 2.22 -2.02
N LEU A 285 -6.08 1.47 -1.57
CA LEU A 285 -4.79 2.07 -1.24
C LEU A 285 -4.03 2.49 -2.50
N ASN A 286 -4.03 1.67 -3.57
CA ASN A 286 -3.46 2.08 -4.85
C ASN A 286 -4.13 3.36 -5.38
N MET A 287 -5.46 3.48 -5.33
CA MET A 287 -6.18 4.72 -5.68
C MET A 287 -5.80 5.93 -4.81
N ALA A 288 -5.50 5.69 -3.53
CA ALA A 288 -5.07 6.74 -2.61
C ALA A 288 -3.64 7.21 -2.89
N GLN A 289 -2.82 6.42 -3.60
CA GLN A 289 -1.45 6.76 -3.98
C GLN A 289 -1.36 7.40 -5.39
N MET A 290 -2.49 7.69 -6.03
CA MET A 290 -2.52 8.39 -7.31
C MET A 290 -2.61 9.91 -7.12
N SER A 291 -1.99 10.64 -8.03
CA SER A 291 -2.25 12.06 -8.29
C SER A 291 -3.66 12.29 -8.83
N SER A 292 -4.15 13.52 -8.76
CA SER A 292 -5.46 13.90 -9.34
C SER A 292 -5.50 13.72 -10.85
N ARG A 293 -4.35 13.91 -11.53
CA ARG A 293 -4.22 13.69 -12.98
C ARG A 293 -4.42 12.23 -13.36
N GLU A 294 -3.75 11.32 -12.66
CA GLU A 294 -3.91 9.87 -12.86
C GLU A 294 -5.36 9.43 -12.60
N ARG A 295 -6.03 10.00 -11.57
CA ARG A 295 -7.44 9.68 -11.29
C ARG A 295 -8.40 10.22 -12.35
N GLY A 296 -8.18 11.44 -12.85
CA GLY A 296 -9.02 12.05 -13.89
C GLY A 296 -8.90 11.35 -15.26
N GLY A 297 -7.76 10.74 -15.54
CA GLY A 297 -7.55 9.92 -16.75
C GLY A 297 -8.34 8.61 -16.76
N ASN A 298 -8.67 8.06 -15.60
CA ASN A 298 -9.45 6.82 -15.44
C ASN A 298 -10.98 7.02 -15.50
N SER A 299 -11.44 8.24 -15.79
CA SER A 299 -12.87 8.60 -15.88
C SER A 299 -13.40 8.81 -17.31
N ASN A 300 -12.69 8.32 -18.34
CA ASN A 300 -13.14 8.34 -19.73
C ASN A 300 -13.47 6.95 -20.28
#